data_AF-A0A3D4T906-F1
#
_entry.id   AF-A0A3D4T906-F1
#
_cell.length_a   1.000
_cell.length_b   1.000
_cell.length_c   1.000
_cell.angle_alpha   90.00
_cell.angle_beta   90.00
_cell.angle_gamma   90.00
#
_symmetry.space_group_name_H-M   'P 1'
#
loop_
_entity.id
_entity.type
_entity.pdbx_description
1 polymer ?
#
loop_
_entity_poly.entity_id
_entity_poly.type
_entity_poly.pdbx_seq_one_letter_code
_entity_poly.pdbx_strand_id
1 'polypeptide(L)'
;MKQLSLIMLALFMGCVTFAQTHPYKEKFHFTLGQQDTVGGYTQVIRTGNTIYVSGTVATNITEKDVAYVYKVIEKSLAHFGASLKHVMKETIYTTDIEAMKALNHVRKKAYGGDYPTSTWVQISRLFMPEAKLEIEVVAVLPENK
;
A
#
# COMPACT_ATOMS: atom_id res chain seq x y z
N MET A 1 50.38 -38.42 36.84
CA MET A 1 49.27 -38.09 37.78
C MET A 1 48.65 -36.76 37.36
N LYS A 2 47.39 -36.81 36.87
CA LYS A 2 46.24 -35.91 37.16
C LYS A 2 46.56 -34.39 37.25
N GLN A 3 45.97 -33.44 36.51
CA GLN A 3 44.60 -33.23 36.02
C GLN A 3 44.68 -32.23 34.83
N LEU A 4 43.98 -32.42 33.71
CA LEU A 4 42.62 -31.94 33.44
C LEU A 4 42.38 -30.46 33.83
N SER A 5 42.45 -29.53 32.86
CA SER A 5 41.73 -28.23 32.86
C SER A 5 41.78 -27.66 31.44
N LEU A 6 40.84 -28.07 30.59
CA LEU A 6 39.63 -27.32 30.24
C LEU A 6 39.91 -26.28 29.12
N ILE A 7 39.79 -26.76 27.89
CA ILE A 7 39.61 -25.94 26.68
C ILE A 7 38.38 -25.08 26.92
N MET A 8 38.57 -23.78 27.14
CA MET A 8 37.48 -22.80 27.21
C MET A 8 37.02 -22.53 25.77
N LEU A 9 36.29 -23.49 25.21
CA LEU A 9 35.48 -23.32 24.01
C LEU A 9 34.29 -22.44 24.39
N ALA A 10 34.50 -21.12 24.42
CA ALA A 10 33.39 -20.17 24.48
C ALA A 10 32.70 -20.16 23.11
N LEU A 11 31.85 -21.18 22.89
CA LEU A 11 30.77 -21.15 21.92
C LEU A 11 29.86 -19.96 22.28
N PHE A 12 30.17 -18.78 21.75
CA PHE A 12 29.23 -17.67 21.64
C PHE A 12 28.18 -18.01 20.57
N MET A 13 27.43 -19.09 20.79
CA MET A 13 26.22 -19.42 20.03
C MET A 13 25.04 -18.97 20.88
N GLY A 14 25.02 -17.66 21.17
CA GLY A 14 24.11 -17.04 22.12
C GLY A 14 23.23 -16.02 21.43
N CYS A 15 21.93 -16.33 21.38
CA CYS A 15 20.82 -15.49 20.95
C CYS A 15 20.59 -15.38 19.44
N VAL A 16 20.12 -16.48 18.84
CA VAL A 16 19.19 -16.36 17.71
C VAL A 16 17.86 -15.86 18.28
N THR A 17 17.66 -14.55 18.38
CA THR A 17 16.34 -13.97 18.64
C THR A 17 15.50 -14.06 17.38
N PHE A 18 14.92 -15.24 17.10
CA PHE A 18 13.76 -15.30 16.21
C PHE A 18 12.51 -15.07 17.05
N ALA A 19 11.99 -13.84 17.03
CA ALA A 19 10.59 -13.57 17.30
C ALA A 19 10.21 -12.13 16.92
N GLN A 20 10.27 -11.81 15.62
CA GLN A 20 9.23 -10.91 15.11
C GLN A 20 8.11 -11.83 14.64
N THR A 21 7.15 -12.12 15.53
CA THR A 21 5.98 -12.97 15.24
C THR A 21 5.02 -12.32 14.24
N HIS A 22 5.29 -11.07 13.87
CA HIS A 22 4.50 -10.27 12.93
C HIS A 22 5.39 -9.67 11.85
N PRO A 23 4.88 -9.51 10.62
CA PRO A 23 5.60 -8.81 9.57
C PRO A 23 6.00 -7.40 10.03
N TYR A 24 7.24 -7.01 9.80
CA TYR A 24 7.68 -5.63 10.01
C TYR A 24 6.92 -4.70 9.05
N LYS A 25 6.44 -3.57 9.58
CA LYS A 25 5.65 -2.59 8.84
C LYS A 25 6.36 -1.25 8.86
N GLU A 26 6.88 -0.85 7.72
CA GLU A 26 7.32 0.52 7.50
C GLU A 26 6.10 1.37 7.12
N LYS A 27 5.82 2.43 7.86
CA LYS A 27 4.59 3.22 7.76
C LYS A 27 4.85 4.60 7.19
N PHE A 28 3.94 5.06 6.35
CA PHE A 28 3.94 6.42 5.84
C PHE A 28 2.53 7.02 5.82
N HIS A 29 2.47 8.31 6.12
CA HIS A 29 1.28 9.15 6.00
C HIS A 29 1.69 10.57 5.62
N PHE A 30 0.94 11.24 4.75
CA PHE A 30 1.31 12.60 4.31
C PHE A 30 1.28 13.67 5.42
N THR A 31 0.40 13.56 6.42
CA THR A 31 0.08 14.64 7.36
C THR A 31 0.04 14.21 8.83
N LEU A 32 -0.32 12.96 9.12
CA LEU A 32 -0.58 12.47 10.49
C LEU A 32 0.61 11.72 11.10
N GLY A 33 1.83 12.09 10.73
CA GLY A 33 3.02 11.35 11.14
C GLY A 33 3.04 9.96 10.51
N GLN A 34 2.94 8.89 11.33
CA GLN A 34 2.96 7.51 10.84
C GLN A 34 1.57 6.90 10.59
N GLN A 35 0.51 7.35 11.28
CA GLN A 35 -0.83 6.76 11.20
C GLN A 35 -1.90 7.68 11.78
N ASP A 36 -3.15 7.49 11.35
CA ASP A 36 -4.33 8.09 11.96
C ASP A 36 -4.75 7.28 13.21
N THR A 37 -4.84 7.94 14.36
CA THR A 37 -5.25 7.32 15.64
C THR A 37 -6.73 7.56 15.99
N VAL A 38 -7.43 8.43 15.26
CA VAL A 38 -8.85 8.70 15.44
C VAL A 38 -9.68 7.65 14.70
N GLY A 39 -9.40 7.44 13.42
CA GLY A 39 -10.00 6.41 12.57
C GLY A 39 -9.26 5.07 12.61
N GLY A 40 -8.03 5.04 13.10
CA GLY A 40 -7.29 3.79 13.34
C GLY A 40 -6.74 3.12 12.08
N TYR A 41 -6.12 3.89 11.16
CA TYR A 41 -5.55 3.35 9.92
C TYR A 41 -4.18 3.97 9.60
N THR A 42 -3.43 3.31 8.72
CA THR A 42 -2.18 3.84 8.16
C THR A 42 -2.38 4.07 6.66
N GLN A 43 -1.95 5.22 6.15
CA GLN A 43 -2.17 5.56 4.74
C GLN A 43 -1.39 4.63 3.81
N VAL A 44 -0.11 4.35 4.12
CA VAL A 44 0.71 3.42 3.34
C VAL A 44 1.55 2.54 4.27
N ILE A 45 1.53 1.23 4.02
CA ILE A 45 2.41 0.27 4.70
C ILE A 45 3.27 -0.43 3.66
N ARG A 46 4.58 -0.52 3.93
CA ARG A 46 5.46 -1.47 3.26
C ARG A 46 5.84 -2.60 4.20
N THR A 47 5.76 -3.84 3.71
CA THR A 47 6.25 -5.05 4.39
C THR A 47 6.96 -5.93 3.37
N GLY A 48 8.25 -6.19 3.59
CA GLY A 48 9.11 -6.81 2.57
C GLY A 48 9.12 -5.99 1.27
N ASN A 49 8.77 -6.62 0.16
CA ASN A 49 8.62 -5.97 -1.15
C ASN A 49 7.19 -5.49 -1.45
N THR A 50 6.22 -5.76 -0.57
CA THR A 50 4.81 -5.42 -0.83
C THR A 50 4.45 -4.09 -0.17
N ILE A 51 3.76 -3.23 -0.92
CA ILE A 51 3.24 -1.94 -0.48
C ILE A 51 1.72 -1.99 -0.55
N TYR A 52 1.08 -1.66 0.57
CA TYR A 52 -0.37 -1.49 0.68
C TYR A 52 -0.66 0.00 0.79
N VAL A 53 -1.49 0.52 -0.10
CA VAL A 53 -1.98 1.90 -0.07
C VAL A 53 -3.46 1.86 0.28
N SER A 54 -3.83 2.51 1.39
CA SER A 54 -5.22 2.68 1.79
C SER A 54 -6.03 3.44 0.75
N GLY A 55 -7.37 3.35 0.85
CA GLY A 55 -8.30 4.03 -0.04
C GLY A 55 -8.00 5.52 -0.22
N THR A 56 -7.82 5.92 -1.47
CA THR A 56 -7.65 7.32 -1.88
C THR A 56 -8.98 7.82 -2.43
N VAL A 57 -9.54 8.85 -1.79
CA VAL A 57 -10.91 9.30 -2.02
C VAL A 57 -11.02 10.50 -2.96
N ALA A 58 -12.15 10.59 -3.65
CA ALA A 58 -12.62 11.81 -4.31
C ALA A 58 -14.11 12.04 -4.05
N THR A 59 -14.50 13.31 -3.99
CA THR A 59 -15.89 13.74 -3.70
C THR A 59 -16.74 13.90 -4.97
N ASN A 60 -16.10 13.85 -6.13
CA ASN A 60 -16.75 13.90 -7.44
C ASN A 60 -16.10 12.91 -8.40
N ILE A 61 -16.85 12.54 -9.45
CA ILE A 61 -16.39 11.64 -10.52
C ILE A 61 -16.24 12.50 -11.77
N THR A 62 -15.17 13.29 -11.82
CA THR A 62 -14.76 14.08 -12.98
C THR A 62 -13.37 13.64 -13.43
N GLU A 63 -12.99 13.98 -14.67
CA GLU A 63 -11.63 13.68 -15.16
C GLU A 63 -10.54 14.23 -14.21
N LYS A 64 -10.72 15.45 -13.71
CA LYS A 64 -9.80 16.10 -12.77
C LYS A 64 -9.68 15.31 -11.46
N ASP A 65 -10.81 14.90 -10.91
CA ASP A 65 -10.84 14.21 -9.61
C ASP A 65 -10.26 12.80 -9.71
N VAL A 66 -10.63 12.05 -10.75
CA VAL A 66 -10.08 10.71 -11.00
C VAL A 66 -8.57 10.79 -11.25
N ALA A 67 -8.10 11.75 -12.06
CA ALA A 67 -6.67 11.96 -12.28
C ALA A 67 -5.93 12.34 -10.99
N TYR A 68 -6.57 13.12 -10.12
CA TYR A 68 -6.01 13.48 -8.82
C TYR A 68 -5.85 12.27 -7.90
N VAL A 69 -6.85 11.37 -7.84
CA VAL A 69 -6.75 10.11 -7.08
C VAL A 69 -5.53 9.30 -7.51
N TYR A 70 -5.35 9.07 -8.82
CA TYR A 70 -4.17 8.34 -9.33
C TYR A 70 -2.85 9.05 -9.00
N LYS A 71 -2.82 10.39 -9.05
CA LYS A 71 -1.63 11.17 -8.68
C LYS A 71 -1.29 11.04 -7.19
N VAL A 72 -2.28 10.95 -6.31
CA VAL A 72 -2.08 10.75 -4.87
C VAL A 72 -1.61 9.33 -4.58
N ILE A 73 -2.15 8.33 -5.28
CA ILE A 73 -1.66 6.95 -5.22
C ILE A 73 -0.21 6.86 -5.67
N GLU A 74 0.13 7.46 -6.82
CA GLU A 74 1.50 7.47 -7.33
C GLU A 74 2.48 8.13 -6.35
N LYS A 75 2.11 9.26 -5.75
CA LYS A 75 2.92 9.90 -4.70
C LYS A 75 3.10 9.01 -3.47
N SER A 76 2.05 8.27 -3.09
CA SER A 76 2.08 7.34 -1.96
C SER A 76 3.05 6.18 -2.21
N LEU A 77 3.04 5.64 -3.44
CA LEU A 77 3.98 4.61 -3.90
C LEU A 77 5.42 5.13 -3.98
N ALA A 78 5.60 6.35 -4.49
CA ALA A 78 6.91 6.97 -4.68
C ALA A 78 7.70 7.14 -3.37
N HIS A 79 7.02 7.25 -2.22
CA HIS A 79 7.66 7.27 -0.90
C HIS A 79 8.55 6.04 -0.68
N PHE A 80 8.16 4.88 -1.21
CA PHE A 80 8.90 3.61 -1.12
C PHE A 80 9.63 3.26 -2.42
N GLY A 81 9.87 4.24 -3.31
CA GLY A 81 10.53 4.01 -4.59
C GLY A 81 9.69 3.25 -5.63
N ALA A 82 8.40 3.06 -5.38
CA ALA A 82 7.47 2.44 -6.32
C ALA A 82 6.76 3.47 -7.22
N SER A 83 6.01 2.96 -8.18
CA SER A 83 5.19 3.72 -9.14
C SER A 83 3.98 2.89 -9.55
N LEU A 84 3.07 3.45 -10.35
CA LEU A 84 1.89 2.70 -10.83
C LEU A 84 2.23 1.41 -11.59
N LYS A 85 3.44 1.31 -12.20
CA LYS A 85 3.93 0.08 -12.84
C LYS A 85 4.14 -1.09 -11.88
N HIS A 86 4.25 -0.81 -10.59
CA HIS A 86 4.43 -1.80 -9.54
C HIS A 86 3.10 -2.27 -8.95
N VAL A 87 1.98 -1.65 -9.33
CA VAL A 87 0.65 -2.02 -8.82
C VAL A 87 0.26 -3.37 -9.41
N MET A 88 -0.02 -4.33 -8.53
CA MET A 88 -0.47 -5.68 -8.90
C MET A 88 -1.99 -5.79 -8.81
N LYS A 89 -2.61 -5.13 -7.82
CA LYS A 89 -4.05 -5.15 -7.59
C LYS A 89 -4.58 -3.76 -7.30
N GLU A 90 -5.75 -3.47 -7.84
CA GLU A 90 -6.56 -2.29 -7.54
C GLU A 90 -7.99 -2.70 -7.19
N THR A 91 -8.57 -2.06 -6.18
CA THR A 91 -10.01 -2.15 -5.89
C THR A 91 -10.61 -0.75 -6.01
N ILE A 92 -11.67 -0.63 -6.81
CA ILE A 92 -12.41 0.62 -7.04
C ILE A 92 -13.80 0.51 -6.41
N TYR A 93 -14.07 1.39 -5.45
CA TYR A 93 -15.38 1.57 -4.85
C TYR A 93 -15.98 2.89 -5.30
N THR A 94 -17.23 2.90 -5.72
CA THR A 94 -17.90 4.12 -6.17
C THR A 94 -19.39 4.11 -5.91
N THR A 95 -19.98 5.29 -5.76
CA THR A 95 -21.44 5.45 -5.66
C THR A 95 -22.12 5.53 -7.04
N ASP A 96 -21.36 5.72 -8.12
CA ASP A 96 -21.86 5.77 -9.50
C ASP A 96 -20.84 5.12 -10.44
N ILE A 97 -21.06 3.84 -10.73
CA ILE A 97 -20.13 3.04 -11.54
C ILE A 97 -20.17 3.42 -13.03
N GLU A 98 -21.30 3.95 -13.50
CA GLU A 98 -21.43 4.37 -14.90
C GLU A 98 -20.66 5.66 -15.15
N ALA A 99 -20.70 6.62 -14.21
CA ALA A 99 -19.84 7.80 -14.26
C ALA A 99 -18.35 7.43 -14.25
N MET A 100 -17.95 6.44 -13.44
CA MET A 100 -16.57 5.95 -13.43
C MET A 100 -16.18 5.26 -14.76
N LYS A 101 -17.06 4.44 -15.33
CA LYS A 101 -16.83 3.77 -16.62
C LYS A 101 -16.64 4.78 -17.76
N ALA A 102 -17.38 5.88 -17.74
CA ALA A 102 -17.22 6.97 -18.71
C ALA A 102 -15.80 7.59 -18.67
N LEU A 103 -15.13 7.52 -17.52
CA LEU A 103 -13.78 8.04 -17.29
C LEU A 103 -12.67 6.98 -17.42
N ASN A 104 -12.96 5.82 -18.00
CA ASN A 104 -11.97 4.75 -18.22
C ASN A 104 -10.69 5.23 -18.92
N HIS A 105 -10.79 6.23 -19.79
CA HIS A 105 -9.64 6.81 -20.49
C HIS A 105 -8.62 7.46 -19.52
N VAL A 106 -9.07 8.05 -18.41
CA VAL A 106 -8.22 8.66 -17.38
C VAL A 106 -7.39 7.59 -16.67
N ARG A 107 -8.05 6.51 -16.24
CA ARG A 107 -7.39 5.34 -15.67
C ARG A 107 -6.39 4.72 -16.64
N LYS A 108 -6.79 4.53 -17.90
CA LYS A 108 -5.91 3.94 -18.92
C LYS A 108 -4.64 4.76 -19.11
N LYS A 109 -4.77 6.09 -19.12
CA LYS A 109 -3.65 7.03 -19.20
C LYS A 109 -2.74 6.94 -17.98
N ALA A 110 -3.29 6.83 -16.77
CA ALA A 110 -2.51 6.69 -15.54
C ALA A 110 -1.62 5.44 -15.54
N TYR A 111 -2.17 4.31 -15.98
CA TYR A 111 -1.43 3.03 -16.05
C TYR A 111 -0.55 2.87 -17.30
N GLY A 112 -0.70 3.72 -18.31
CA GLY A 112 0.15 3.68 -19.51
C GLY A 112 0.01 2.39 -20.34
N GLY A 113 -1.11 1.68 -20.22
CA GLY A 113 -1.39 0.46 -20.98
C GLY A 113 -1.06 -0.86 -20.28
N ASP A 114 -0.36 -0.81 -19.15
CA ASP A 114 -0.05 -1.97 -18.31
C ASP A 114 -0.93 -1.97 -17.06
N TYR A 115 -1.96 -2.82 -17.04
CA TYR A 115 -3.04 -2.73 -16.06
C TYR A 115 -2.92 -3.81 -14.97
N PRO A 116 -3.18 -3.47 -13.69
CA PRO A 116 -3.24 -4.48 -12.62
C PRO A 116 -4.51 -5.33 -12.73
N THR A 117 -4.56 -6.42 -11.95
CA THR A 117 -5.86 -7.05 -11.65
C THR A 117 -6.75 -6.03 -10.97
N SER A 118 -8.04 -6.00 -11.30
CA SER A 118 -8.93 -4.94 -10.83
C SER A 118 -10.32 -5.46 -10.48
N THR A 119 -10.89 -4.97 -9.39
CA THR A 119 -12.28 -5.20 -8.97
C THR A 119 -13.00 -3.87 -8.85
N TRP A 120 -14.20 -3.77 -9.41
CA TRP A 120 -15.01 -2.54 -9.45
C TRP A 120 -16.37 -2.84 -8.83
N VAL A 121 -16.73 -2.08 -7.80
CA VAL A 121 -17.97 -2.30 -7.04
C VAL A 121 -18.71 -0.99 -6.88
N GLN A 122 -19.99 -0.98 -7.29
CA GLN A 122 -20.90 0.09 -6.89
C GLN A 122 -21.41 -0.18 -5.48
N ILE A 123 -21.28 0.81 -4.59
CA ILE A 123 -21.75 0.75 -3.21
C ILE A 123 -22.68 1.91 -2.90
N SER A 124 -23.45 1.81 -1.82
CA SER A 124 -24.41 2.86 -1.46
C SER A 124 -23.76 4.10 -0.86
N ARG A 125 -22.60 3.97 -0.20
CA ARG A 125 -21.84 5.07 0.42
C ARG A 125 -20.42 4.66 0.78
N LEU A 126 -19.53 5.64 0.91
CA LEU A 126 -18.18 5.52 1.45
C LEU A 126 -18.13 5.97 2.93
N PHE A 127 -16.93 5.95 3.55
CA PHE A 127 -16.75 6.40 4.93
C PHE A 127 -17.08 7.89 5.08
N MET A 128 -16.50 8.74 4.23
CA MET A 128 -16.83 10.16 4.12
C MET A 128 -18.15 10.33 3.37
N PRO A 129 -19.18 10.98 3.95
CA PRO A 129 -20.51 11.11 3.33
C PRO A 129 -20.50 11.73 1.93
N GLU A 130 -19.56 12.63 1.66
CA GLU A 130 -19.38 13.34 0.40
C GLU A 130 -18.51 12.60 -0.62
N ALA A 131 -17.83 11.52 -0.22
CA ALA A 131 -16.99 10.74 -1.11
C ALA A 131 -17.86 9.92 -2.08
N LYS A 132 -17.46 9.93 -3.36
CA LYS A 132 -18.13 9.21 -4.46
C LYS A 132 -17.23 8.17 -5.12
N LEU A 133 -15.93 8.24 -4.88
CA LEU A 133 -14.91 7.35 -5.39
C LEU A 133 -13.88 7.08 -4.30
N GLU A 134 -13.47 5.83 -4.15
CA GLU A 134 -12.33 5.41 -3.35
C GLU A 134 -11.57 4.32 -4.09
N ILE A 135 -10.25 4.49 -4.22
CA ILE A 135 -9.37 3.52 -4.87
C ILE A 135 -8.27 3.10 -3.90
N GLU A 136 -8.18 1.80 -3.63
CA GLU A 136 -7.05 1.19 -2.90
C GLU A 136 -6.18 0.37 -3.86
N VAL A 137 -4.88 0.28 -3.56
CA VAL A 137 -3.94 -0.50 -4.37
C VAL A 137 -2.96 -1.32 -3.53
N VAL A 138 -2.55 -2.44 -4.10
CA VAL A 138 -1.42 -3.25 -3.63
C VAL A 138 -0.36 -3.26 -4.72
N ALA A 139 0.86 -2.87 -4.36
CA ALA A 139 2.03 -2.86 -5.24
C ALA A 139 3.12 -3.78 -4.73
N VAL A 140 3.95 -4.27 -5.64
CA VAL A 140 5.10 -5.14 -5.33
C VAL A 140 6.34 -4.55 -5.99
N LEU A 141 7.35 -4.23 -5.18
CA LEU A 141 8.68 -3.86 -5.64
C LEU A 141 9.38 -5.08 -6.24
N PRO A 142 10.28 -4.87 -7.23
CA PRO A 142 11.12 -5.95 -7.72
C PRO A 142 11.93 -6.56 -6.58
N GLU A 143 12.14 -7.88 -6.63
CA GLU A 143 13.13 -8.50 -5.76
C GLU A 143 14.51 -7.94 -6.10
N ASN A 144 15.29 -7.57 -5.08
CA ASN A 144 16.72 -7.34 -5.26
C ASN A 144 17.33 -8.70 -5.65
N LYS A 145 17.65 -8.88 -6.94
CA LYS A 145 18.45 -10.03 -7.39
C LYS A 145 19.90 -9.87 -6.95
#